data_AF-A0A951GYQ6-F1
#
_entry.id   AF-A0A951GYQ6-F1
#
_cell.length_a   1.000
_cell.length_b   1.000
_cell.length_c   1.000
_cell.angle_alpha   90.00
_cell.angle_beta   90.00
_cell.angle_gamma   90.00
#
_symmetry.space_group_name_H-M   'P 1'
#
loop_
_entity.id
_entity.type
_entity.pdbx_description
1 polymer ?
#
loop_
_entity_poly.entity_id
_entity_poly.type
_entity_poly.pdbx_seq_one_letter_code
_entity_poly.pdbx_strand_id
1 'polypeptide(L)'
;MIAMSGPGSAKSFVAALVAIALASGRSARADDLVAAWQGTHWGETAGALQAHFGDQATRLPQPIDFGDSYAEIVLRKLTLGGYPVIGFFQMDKRTHGLKRIQLERQRHGVNPPAFRAVLAALEADYGAPDLRCGIRPGPASGYQEAAERVWLRPGIVIRAIFRDTTIEAFEGCLAGDPSLGPCGLTGQLLVRISPPSGDDGRCPAPPTRKAVGAPQ
;
A
#
# COMPACT_ATOMS: atom_id res chain seq x y z
N MET A 1 -71.03 -16.24 25.93
CA MET A 1 -69.85 -17.12 26.12
C MET A 1 -69.23 -17.29 24.72
N ILE A 2 -67.89 -17.20 24.59
CA ILE A 2 -67.09 -17.27 23.33
C ILE A 2 -67.07 -15.94 22.54
N ALA A 3 -65.96 -15.34 22.10
CA ALA A 3 -64.52 -15.51 22.34
C ALA A 3 -63.81 -14.18 22.01
N MET A 4 -62.67 -13.98 22.66
CA MET A 4 -61.79 -12.81 22.55
C MET A 4 -61.05 -12.78 21.20
N SER A 5 -60.96 -11.59 20.59
CA SER A 5 -60.09 -11.29 19.45
C SER A 5 -58.62 -11.38 19.86
N GLY A 6 -57.84 -12.23 19.18
CA GLY A 6 -56.39 -12.31 19.35
C GLY A 6 -55.64 -11.33 18.42
N PRO A 7 -54.56 -10.67 18.88
CA PRO A 7 -53.68 -9.87 18.03
C PRO A 7 -52.63 -10.78 17.34
N GLY A 8 -52.72 -10.89 16.02
CA GLY A 8 -51.78 -11.62 15.17
C GLY A 8 -50.48 -10.86 14.91
N SER A 9 -49.44 -11.21 15.68
CA SER A 9 -48.07 -11.44 15.22
C SER A 9 -47.34 -10.33 14.42
N ALA A 10 -46.91 -9.29 15.12
CA ALA A 10 -45.81 -8.41 14.68
C ALA A 10 -44.43 -9.09 14.87
N LYS A 11 -44.17 -10.20 14.17
CA LYS A 11 -42.90 -10.95 14.25
C LYS A 11 -42.44 -11.43 12.88
N SER A 12 -42.30 -10.54 11.90
CA SER A 12 -41.63 -10.89 10.63
C SER A 12 -40.85 -9.76 9.96
N PHE A 13 -40.77 -8.57 10.55
CA PHE A 13 -40.04 -7.44 9.93
C PHE A 13 -38.60 -7.25 10.40
N VAL A 14 -38.16 -7.92 11.48
CA VAL A 14 -36.79 -7.69 12.02
C VAL A 14 -35.73 -8.51 11.28
N ALA A 15 -36.07 -9.66 10.68
CA ALA A 15 -35.10 -10.51 10.00
C ALA A 15 -34.59 -9.93 8.67
N ALA A 16 -35.37 -9.10 7.98
CA ALA A 16 -35.00 -8.54 6.68
C ALA A 16 -33.98 -7.38 6.76
N LEU A 17 -33.93 -6.66 7.89
CA LEU A 17 -33.03 -5.51 8.06
C LEU A 17 -31.58 -5.92 8.39
N VAL A 18 -31.36 -7.10 8.97
CA VAL A 18 -30.01 -7.60 9.26
C VAL A 18 -29.33 -8.16 8.01
N ALA A 19 -30.10 -8.73 7.07
CA ALA A 19 -29.56 -9.28 5.82
C ALA A 19 -29.09 -8.19 4.83
N ILE A 20 -29.71 -7.01 4.84
CA ILE A 20 -29.33 -5.89 3.94
C ILE A 20 -28.08 -5.13 4.46
N ALA A 21 -27.83 -5.16 5.78
CA ALA A 21 -26.65 -4.51 6.36
C ALA A 21 -25.33 -5.26 6.05
N LEU A 22 -25.38 -6.54 5.73
CA LEU A 22 -24.20 -7.35 5.38
C LEU A 22 -23.74 -7.20 3.91
N ALA A 23 -24.56 -6.57 3.05
CA ALA A 23 -24.26 -6.43 1.62
C ALA A 23 -23.59 -5.10 1.24
N SER A 24 -23.46 -4.15 2.19
CA SER A 24 -22.94 -2.80 1.92
C SER A 24 -21.50 -2.60 2.39
N GLY A 25 -20.84 -3.65 2.85
CA GLY A 25 -19.39 -3.65 3.01
C GLY A 25 -18.75 -3.57 1.64
N ARG A 26 -18.58 -2.34 1.13
CA ARG A 26 -17.74 -2.06 -0.03
C ARG A 26 -16.37 -2.59 0.36
N SER A 27 -16.07 -3.82 -0.10
CA SER A 27 -14.81 -4.47 0.16
C SER A 27 -13.75 -3.45 -0.21
N ALA A 28 -12.84 -3.16 0.73
CA ALA A 28 -11.73 -2.25 0.50
C ALA A 28 -10.82 -2.93 -0.53
N ARG A 29 -11.22 -2.89 -1.79
CA ARG A 29 -10.53 -3.55 -2.89
C ARG A 29 -9.46 -2.63 -3.42
N ALA A 30 -8.41 -3.21 -3.97
CA ALA A 30 -7.41 -2.51 -4.73
C ALA A 30 -7.82 -2.43 -6.21
N ASP A 31 -9.12 -2.30 -6.52
CA ASP A 31 -9.65 -2.33 -7.89
C ASP A 31 -8.96 -1.28 -8.79
N ASP A 32 -8.76 -0.05 -8.29
CA ASP A 32 -8.03 1.00 -9.00
C ASP A 32 -6.53 0.69 -9.17
N LEU A 33 -5.93 -0.09 -8.25
CA LEU A 33 -4.52 -0.49 -8.31
C LEU A 33 -4.30 -1.60 -9.33
N VAL A 34 -5.18 -2.59 -9.34
CA VAL A 34 -5.20 -3.65 -10.34
C VAL A 34 -5.39 -3.01 -11.72
N ALA A 35 -6.31 -2.04 -11.86
CA ALA A 35 -6.50 -1.30 -13.10
C ALA A 35 -5.27 -0.47 -13.51
N ALA A 36 -4.55 0.14 -12.56
CA ALA A 36 -3.34 0.92 -12.84
C ALA A 36 -2.11 0.08 -13.21
N TRP A 37 -2.09 -1.21 -12.87
CA TRP A 37 -0.96 -2.12 -13.13
C TRP A 37 -1.24 -3.11 -14.27
N GLN A 38 -2.42 -3.75 -14.33
CA GLN A 38 -2.72 -4.90 -15.19
C GLN A 38 -2.70 -4.61 -16.70
N GLY A 39 -2.57 -3.35 -17.11
CA GLY A 39 -2.41 -2.95 -18.51
C GLY A 39 -0.98 -2.55 -18.90
N THR A 40 -0.07 -2.45 -17.93
CA THR A 40 1.30 -1.95 -18.17
C THR A 40 2.30 -3.07 -18.41
N HIS A 41 3.31 -2.76 -19.21
CA HIS A 41 4.38 -3.66 -19.59
C HIS A 41 5.72 -3.10 -19.11
N TRP A 42 6.49 -3.93 -18.43
CA TRP A 42 7.85 -3.57 -18.05
C TRP A 42 8.68 -3.19 -19.28
N GLY A 43 9.40 -2.07 -19.18
CA GLY A 43 10.19 -1.51 -20.27
C GLY A 43 9.43 -0.60 -21.24
N GLU A 44 8.11 -0.46 -21.13
CA GLU A 44 7.37 0.47 -21.99
C GLU A 44 7.76 1.94 -21.75
N THR A 45 7.57 2.79 -22.75
CA THR A 45 7.99 4.21 -22.67
C THR A 45 6.95 5.08 -21.96
N ALA A 46 7.34 6.27 -21.53
CA ALA A 46 6.41 7.27 -20.99
C ALA A 46 5.29 7.64 -22.00
N GLY A 47 5.59 7.62 -23.30
CA GLY A 47 4.58 7.85 -24.34
C GLY A 47 3.55 6.74 -24.43
N ALA A 48 3.98 5.48 -24.27
CA ALA A 48 3.07 4.33 -24.21
C ALA A 48 2.16 4.42 -22.98
N LEU A 49 2.73 4.75 -21.81
CA LEU A 49 1.96 4.99 -20.58
C LEU A 49 0.94 6.12 -20.74
N GLN A 50 1.35 7.25 -21.33
CA GLN A 50 0.45 8.38 -21.56
C GLN A 50 -0.69 8.00 -22.53
N ALA A 51 -0.39 7.24 -23.59
CA ALA A 51 -1.41 6.76 -24.52
C ALA A 51 -2.37 5.75 -23.86
N HIS A 52 -1.85 4.89 -22.99
CA HIS A 52 -2.63 3.89 -22.28
C HIS A 52 -3.62 4.51 -21.27
N PHE A 53 -3.17 5.46 -20.46
CA PHE A 53 -3.98 6.08 -19.41
C PHE A 53 -4.71 7.35 -19.85
N GLY A 54 -4.38 7.91 -21.02
CA GLY A 54 -5.01 9.11 -21.56
C GLY A 54 -5.03 10.26 -20.57
N ASP A 55 -6.22 10.82 -20.34
CA ASP A 55 -6.43 11.99 -19.47
C ASP A 55 -6.20 11.70 -17.98
N GLN A 56 -6.11 10.43 -17.58
CA GLN A 56 -5.78 10.07 -16.20
C GLN A 56 -4.29 10.25 -15.90
N ALA A 57 -3.43 10.08 -16.92
CA ALA A 57 -1.99 10.30 -16.82
C ALA A 57 -1.65 11.78 -16.92
N THR A 58 -0.94 12.26 -15.90
CA THR A 58 -0.33 13.60 -15.92
C THR A 58 1.16 13.45 -16.18
N ARG A 59 1.64 14.08 -17.26
CA ARG A 59 3.07 14.32 -17.43
C ARG A 59 3.53 15.49 -16.57
N LEU A 60 4.55 15.26 -15.76
CA LEU A 60 5.12 16.29 -14.91
C LEU A 60 6.00 17.23 -15.74
N PRO A 61 5.95 18.57 -15.48
CA PRO A 61 6.85 19.52 -16.14
C PRO A 61 8.33 19.25 -15.85
N GLN A 62 8.62 18.73 -14.66
CA GLN A 62 9.94 18.27 -14.25
C GLN A 62 9.82 16.86 -13.69
N PRO A 63 10.60 15.89 -14.20
CA PRO A 63 10.64 14.55 -13.64
C PRO A 63 11.12 14.55 -12.19
N ILE A 64 10.53 13.70 -11.36
CA ILE A 64 10.95 13.48 -9.98
C ILE A 64 12.05 12.40 -9.97
N ASP A 65 13.18 12.70 -9.36
CA ASP A 65 14.30 11.77 -9.24
C ASP A 65 14.09 10.78 -8.08
N PHE A 66 14.33 9.48 -8.34
CA PHE A 66 14.25 8.39 -7.36
C PHE A 66 15.58 7.63 -7.22
N GLY A 67 16.71 8.27 -7.53
CA GLY A 67 18.04 7.67 -7.49
C GLY A 67 18.38 6.95 -8.79
N ASP A 68 17.97 5.69 -8.94
CA ASP A 68 18.24 4.86 -10.13
C ASP A 68 17.14 4.91 -11.20
N SER A 69 16.06 5.62 -10.91
CA SER A 69 14.92 5.86 -11.80
C SER A 69 14.41 7.30 -11.67
N TYR A 70 13.50 7.68 -12.55
CA TYR A 70 12.79 8.96 -12.48
C TYR A 70 11.31 8.75 -12.77
N ALA A 71 10.42 9.61 -12.27
CA ALA A 71 9.01 9.59 -12.62
C ALA A 71 8.64 10.88 -13.35
N GLU A 72 8.18 10.75 -14.60
CA GLU A 72 7.61 11.86 -15.36
C GLU A 72 6.11 11.66 -15.63
N ILE A 73 5.59 10.44 -15.50
CA ILE A 73 4.16 10.13 -15.61
C ILE A 73 3.60 9.78 -14.22
N VAL A 74 2.47 10.40 -13.86
CA VAL A 74 1.77 10.11 -12.61
C VAL A 74 0.27 9.94 -12.80
N LEU A 75 -0.34 9.11 -11.95
CA LEU A 75 -1.79 8.99 -11.78
C LEU A 75 -2.17 9.54 -10.40
N ARG A 76 -2.92 10.65 -10.36
CA ARG A 76 -3.17 11.40 -9.10
C ARG A 76 -4.44 11.00 -8.35
N LYS A 77 -5.35 10.29 -9.01
CA LYS A 77 -6.70 9.98 -8.50
C LYS A 77 -6.88 8.48 -8.28
N LEU A 78 -5.84 7.80 -7.83
CA LEU A 78 -5.93 6.38 -7.49
C LEU A 78 -6.41 6.21 -6.06
N THR A 79 -7.09 5.10 -5.80
CA THR A 79 -7.52 4.69 -4.46
C THR A 79 -6.88 3.35 -4.09
N LEU A 80 -6.45 3.20 -2.84
CA LEU A 80 -6.04 1.92 -2.29
C LEU A 80 -6.57 1.78 -0.87
N GLY A 81 -7.34 0.72 -0.62
CA GLY A 81 -7.98 0.52 0.69
C GLY A 81 -8.93 1.66 1.08
N GLY A 82 -9.53 2.34 0.11
CA GLY A 82 -10.39 3.52 0.34
C GLY A 82 -9.65 4.84 0.58
N TYR A 83 -8.30 4.85 0.49
CA TYR A 83 -7.50 6.06 0.66
C TYR A 83 -6.91 6.55 -0.66
N PRO A 84 -6.87 7.88 -0.89
CA PRO A 84 -6.25 8.43 -2.09
C PRO A 84 -4.74 8.23 -2.07
N VAL A 85 -4.20 7.78 -3.19
CA VAL A 85 -2.77 7.60 -3.44
C VAL A 85 -2.39 8.16 -4.80
N ILE A 86 -1.12 8.51 -4.97
CA ILE A 86 -0.55 8.89 -6.26
C ILE A 86 0.30 7.74 -6.77
N GLY A 87 0.05 7.30 -7.99
CA GLY A 87 0.90 6.34 -8.70
C GLY A 87 2.00 7.05 -9.47
N PHE A 88 3.25 6.75 -9.15
CA PHE A 88 4.44 7.22 -9.83
C PHE A 88 4.99 6.09 -10.70
N PHE A 89 5.02 6.30 -12.01
CA PHE A 89 5.59 5.38 -12.98
C PHE A 89 7.08 5.69 -13.11
N GLN A 90 7.89 4.87 -12.46
CA GLN A 90 9.33 5.09 -12.38
C GLN A 90 10.02 4.43 -13.57
N MET A 91 10.59 5.28 -14.41
CA MET A 91 11.32 4.94 -15.61
C MET A 91 12.80 4.73 -15.27
N ASP A 92 13.41 3.70 -15.82
CA ASP A 92 14.84 3.45 -15.68
C ASP A 92 15.63 4.57 -16.38
N LYS A 93 16.65 5.13 -15.72
CA LYS A 93 17.44 6.26 -16.27
C LYS A 93 18.26 5.91 -17.51
N ARG A 94 18.57 4.63 -17.73
CA ARG A 94 19.41 4.18 -18.84
C ARG A 94 18.57 3.77 -20.04
N THR A 95 17.48 3.05 -19.80
CA THR A 95 16.63 2.48 -20.86
C THR A 95 15.40 3.34 -21.16
N HIS A 96 15.04 4.27 -20.27
CA HIS A 96 13.82 5.08 -20.33
C HIS A 96 12.52 4.26 -20.37
N GLY A 97 12.60 2.97 -20.02
CA GLY A 97 11.47 2.06 -19.93
C GLY A 97 10.93 1.94 -18.50
N LEU A 98 9.65 1.59 -18.37
CA LEU A 98 9.00 1.39 -17.08
C LEU A 98 9.75 0.32 -16.27
N LYS A 99 10.23 0.70 -15.09
CA LYS A 99 11.00 -0.17 -14.19
C LYS A 99 10.21 -0.58 -12.95
N ARG A 100 9.42 0.34 -12.41
CA ARG A 100 8.70 0.17 -11.15
C ARG A 100 7.53 1.13 -11.08
N ILE A 101 6.45 0.72 -10.44
CA ILE A 101 5.36 1.61 -10.04
C ILE A 101 5.46 1.81 -8.54
N GLN A 102 5.37 3.05 -8.07
CA GLN A 102 5.26 3.37 -6.65
C GLN A 102 3.96 4.12 -6.40
N LEU A 103 3.05 3.50 -5.65
CA LEU A 103 1.96 4.23 -5.02
C LEU A 103 2.48 4.89 -3.75
N GLU A 104 2.15 6.14 -3.56
CA GLU A 104 2.49 6.88 -2.35
C GLU A 104 1.32 7.72 -1.89
N ARG A 105 1.09 7.68 -0.58
CA ARG A 105 0.21 8.65 0.07
C ARG A 105 1.05 9.85 0.50
N GLN A 106 0.59 11.05 0.14
CA GLN A 106 1.23 12.31 0.53
C GLN A 106 1.48 12.36 2.06
N ARG A 107 2.68 12.83 2.45
CA ARG A 107 3.30 12.73 3.79
C ARG A 107 2.43 13.18 4.98
N HIS A 108 1.37 13.96 4.78
CA HIS A 108 0.56 14.56 5.84
C HIS A 108 -0.70 13.77 6.20
N GLY A 109 -0.83 12.49 5.80
CA GLY A 109 -1.91 11.68 6.37
C GLY A 109 -1.69 10.18 6.30
N VAL A 110 -0.43 9.76 6.30
CA VAL A 110 -0.13 8.37 6.64
C VAL A 110 -0.43 8.22 8.13
N ASN A 111 -1.60 7.65 8.43
CA ASN A 111 -2.03 7.32 9.77
C ASN A 111 -2.27 5.81 9.88
N PRO A 112 -2.30 5.21 11.09
CA PRO A 112 -2.47 3.77 11.23
C PRO A 112 -3.74 3.22 10.57
N PRO A 113 -4.91 3.92 10.61
CA PRO A 113 -6.08 3.48 9.84
C PRO A 113 -5.81 3.32 8.34
N ALA A 114 -5.15 4.29 7.71
CA ALA A 114 -4.79 4.22 6.30
C ALA A 114 -3.87 3.04 6.01
N PHE A 115 -2.86 2.82 6.86
CA PHE A 115 -1.97 1.68 6.69
C PHE A 115 -2.69 0.34 6.82
N ARG A 116 -3.51 0.16 7.86
CA ARG A 116 -4.31 -1.07 8.04
C ARG A 116 -5.26 -1.31 6.87
N ALA A 117 -5.91 -0.27 6.37
CA ALA A 117 -6.83 -0.40 5.25
C ALA A 117 -6.12 -0.77 3.94
N VAL A 118 -4.95 -0.19 3.69
CA VAL A 118 -4.11 -0.56 2.53
C VAL A 118 -3.63 -2.00 2.63
N LEU A 119 -3.15 -2.44 3.80
CA LEU A 119 -2.76 -3.84 4.00
C LEU A 119 -3.95 -4.79 3.81
N ALA A 120 -5.11 -4.48 4.40
CA ALA A 120 -6.31 -5.29 4.25
C ALA A 120 -6.74 -5.41 2.78
N ALA A 121 -6.62 -4.34 2.00
CA ALA A 121 -6.92 -4.36 0.57
C ALA A 121 -5.95 -5.26 -0.22
N LEU A 122 -4.66 -5.17 0.07
CA LEU A 122 -3.65 -6.04 -0.56
C LEU A 122 -3.85 -7.50 -0.15
N GLU A 123 -4.18 -7.77 1.11
CA GLU A 123 -4.46 -9.13 1.59
C GLU A 123 -5.75 -9.71 1.01
N ALA A 124 -6.77 -8.88 0.76
CA ALA A 124 -8.00 -9.31 0.12
C ALA A 124 -7.77 -9.74 -1.34
N ASP A 125 -6.95 -9.00 -2.09
CA ASP A 125 -6.76 -9.23 -3.53
C ASP A 125 -5.62 -10.22 -3.83
N TYR A 126 -4.58 -10.25 -2.99
CA TYR A 126 -3.40 -11.08 -3.21
C TYR A 126 -3.25 -12.20 -2.17
N GLY A 127 -4.07 -12.27 -1.12
CA GLY A 127 -3.90 -13.22 -0.02
C GLY A 127 -2.84 -12.78 0.98
N ALA A 128 -2.44 -13.66 1.90
CA ALA A 128 -1.42 -13.33 2.89
C ALA A 128 -0.06 -13.00 2.24
N PRO A 129 0.74 -12.09 2.84
CA PRO A 129 2.08 -11.79 2.35
C PRO A 129 3.02 -12.98 2.55
N ASP A 130 3.86 -13.22 1.56
CA ASP A 130 4.88 -14.28 1.58
C ASP A 130 6.00 -13.97 2.57
N LEU A 131 6.35 -12.68 2.73
CA LEU A 131 7.33 -12.22 3.71
C LEU A 131 6.83 -11.04 4.53
N ARG A 132 7.27 -11.00 5.78
CA ARG A 132 7.10 -9.88 6.71
C ARG A 132 8.48 -9.41 7.14
N CYS A 133 8.93 -8.28 6.61
CA CYS A 133 10.27 -7.77 6.88
C CYS A 133 10.21 -6.63 7.89
N GLY A 134 11.21 -6.58 8.76
CA GLY A 134 11.44 -5.43 9.63
C GLY A 134 12.78 -4.79 9.35
N ILE A 135 12.78 -3.48 9.13
CA ILE A 135 13.98 -2.66 8.98
C ILE A 135 14.16 -1.88 10.27
N ARG A 136 15.28 -2.14 10.95
CA ARG A 136 15.70 -1.40 12.13
C ARG A 136 16.51 -0.16 11.74
N PRO A 137 16.67 0.83 12.64
CA PRO A 137 17.55 1.97 12.41
C PRO A 137 18.99 1.47 12.24
N GLY A 138 19.75 2.16 11.40
CA GLY A 138 21.11 1.76 11.09
C GLY A 138 21.72 2.59 9.97
N PRO A 139 22.99 2.34 9.60
CA PRO A 139 23.70 3.18 8.62
C PRO A 139 23.00 3.33 7.26
N ALA A 140 22.23 2.32 6.83
CA ALA A 140 21.50 2.34 5.56
C ALA A 140 20.08 2.96 5.66
N SER A 141 19.47 2.93 6.84
CA SER A 141 18.09 3.41 7.09
C SER A 141 18.04 4.70 7.92
N GLY A 142 19.19 5.20 8.39
CA GLY A 142 19.28 6.33 9.31
C GLY A 142 18.50 6.04 10.60
N TYR A 143 17.67 7.00 10.99
CA TYR A 143 16.74 6.90 12.12
C TYR A 143 15.38 6.30 11.75
N GLN A 144 15.18 5.87 10.50
CA GLN A 144 13.89 5.33 10.06
C GLN A 144 13.78 3.84 10.36
N GLU A 145 12.69 3.47 11.00
CA GLU A 145 12.22 2.09 11.05
C GLU A 145 11.24 1.84 9.91
N ALA A 146 11.19 0.60 9.42
CA ALA A 146 10.18 0.22 8.46
C ALA A 146 9.63 -1.18 8.71
N ALA A 147 8.33 -1.34 8.45
CA ALA A 147 7.69 -2.62 8.32
C ALA A 147 7.33 -2.84 6.85
N GLU A 148 7.72 -3.99 6.30
CA GLU A 148 7.39 -4.36 4.94
C GLU A 148 6.56 -5.63 4.88
N ARG A 149 5.67 -5.70 3.90
CA ARG A 149 4.94 -6.90 3.50
C ARG A 149 5.20 -7.14 2.03
N VAL A 150 5.57 -8.37 1.68
CA VAL A 150 5.98 -8.74 0.33
C VAL A 150 5.07 -9.84 -0.19
N TRP A 151 4.56 -9.66 -1.41
CA TRP A 151 3.84 -10.68 -2.17
C TRP A 151 4.61 -11.01 -3.44
N LEU A 152 4.88 -12.30 -3.64
CA LEU A 152 5.56 -12.85 -4.81
C LEU A 152 4.51 -13.47 -5.73
N ARG A 153 4.21 -12.81 -6.85
CA ARG A 153 3.23 -13.33 -7.82
C ARG A 153 3.93 -13.56 -9.16
N PRO A 154 3.40 -14.44 -10.03
CA PRO A 154 4.02 -14.67 -11.34
C PRO A 154 4.21 -13.34 -12.10
N GLY A 155 5.46 -13.01 -12.42
CA GLY A 155 5.82 -11.80 -13.17
C GLY A 155 5.88 -10.48 -12.36
N ILE A 156 5.52 -10.48 -11.07
CA ILE A 156 5.54 -9.28 -10.22
C ILE A 156 5.95 -9.53 -8.77
N VAL A 157 6.56 -8.53 -8.18
CA VAL A 157 6.76 -8.40 -6.73
C VAL A 157 5.98 -7.18 -6.27
N ILE A 158 5.13 -7.37 -5.26
CA ILE A 158 4.41 -6.27 -4.60
C ILE A 158 5.00 -6.11 -3.21
N ARG A 159 5.42 -4.88 -2.87
CA ARG A 159 5.99 -4.54 -1.57
C ARG A 159 5.27 -3.36 -0.97
N ALA A 160 4.52 -3.60 0.10
CA ALA A 160 3.99 -2.54 0.94
C ALA A 160 5.03 -2.17 2.00
N ILE A 161 5.34 -0.89 2.11
CA ILE A 161 6.36 -0.34 3.00
C ILE A 161 5.68 0.72 3.85
N PHE A 162 5.72 0.52 5.17
CA PHE A 162 5.44 1.56 6.15
C PHE A 162 6.75 1.99 6.77
N ARG A 163 7.13 3.26 6.61
CA ARG A 163 8.31 3.85 7.24
C ARG A 163 7.87 4.87 8.27
N ASP A 164 8.51 4.84 9.43
CA ASP A 164 8.32 5.84 10.46
C ASP A 164 9.67 6.23 11.07
N THR A 165 9.77 7.47 11.52
CA THR A 165 10.91 8.01 12.27
C THR A 165 10.73 7.84 13.78
N THR A 166 9.54 7.46 14.25
CA THR A 166 9.31 7.03 15.62
C THR A 166 9.32 5.51 15.67
N ILE A 167 9.83 4.93 16.76
CA ILE A 167 9.92 3.47 17.06
C ILE A 167 8.53 2.76 17.04
N GLU A 168 7.46 3.50 16.75
CA GLU A 168 6.06 3.14 16.88
C GLU A 168 5.55 2.20 15.77
N ALA A 169 6.31 2.02 14.68
CA ALA A 169 6.00 1.05 13.62
C ALA A 169 5.96 -0.40 14.14
N PHE A 170 6.69 -0.70 15.22
CA PHE A 170 6.73 -2.01 15.86
C PHE A 170 6.02 -2.06 17.22
N GLU A 171 5.92 -0.94 17.94
CA GLU A 171 5.64 -0.96 19.40
C GLU A 171 4.20 -0.63 19.83
N GLY A 172 3.23 -0.36 18.94
CA GLY A 172 1.85 -0.23 19.45
C GLY A 172 0.74 0.11 18.46
N CYS A 173 1.01 0.80 17.35
CA CYS A 173 -0.06 1.28 16.48
C CYS A 173 -0.64 0.21 15.53
N LEU A 174 0.06 -0.91 15.35
CA LEU A 174 -0.43 -2.10 14.64
C LEU A 174 -1.08 -3.13 15.58
N ALA A 175 -0.84 -3.01 16.89
CA ALA A 175 -1.37 -3.93 17.91
C ALA A 175 -2.85 -3.67 18.24
N GLY A 176 -3.43 -2.57 17.75
CA GLY A 176 -4.87 -2.36 17.72
C GLY A 176 -5.48 -1.70 18.95
N ASP A 177 -4.70 -1.07 19.84
CA ASP A 177 -5.23 -0.27 20.95
C ASP A 177 -5.51 1.19 20.51
N PRO A 178 -6.79 1.59 20.38
CA PRO A 178 -7.16 2.95 19.98
C PRO A 178 -7.03 3.99 21.11
N SER A 179 -6.69 3.58 22.35
CA SER A 179 -6.57 4.48 23.51
C SER A 179 -5.22 5.20 23.61
N LEU A 180 -4.23 4.78 22.82
CA LEU A 180 -2.84 5.29 22.87
C LEU A 180 -2.62 6.65 22.16
N GLY A 181 -3.67 7.40 21.86
CA GLY A 181 -3.57 8.73 21.23
C GLY A 181 -3.26 8.68 19.71
N PRO A 182 -3.11 9.84 19.04
CA PRO A 182 -2.81 9.89 17.61
C PRO A 182 -1.38 9.41 17.34
N CYS A 183 -1.26 8.26 16.67
CA CYS A 183 0.00 7.68 16.22
C CYS A 183 0.67 8.47 15.08
N GLY A 184 2.01 8.56 15.12
CA GLY A 184 2.92 8.78 13.98
C GLY A 184 2.68 10.06 13.17
N LEU A 185 3.35 11.16 13.55
CA LEU A 185 3.23 12.47 12.89
C LEU A 185 3.92 12.55 11.51
N THR A 186 4.81 11.60 11.14
CA THR A 186 5.65 11.70 9.92
C THR A 186 5.94 10.35 9.24
N GLY A 187 4.96 9.46 9.17
CA GLY A 187 5.10 8.18 8.45
C GLY A 187 5.06 8.33 6.92
N GLN A 188 5.66 7.38 6.20
CA GLN A 188 5.46 7.17 4.76
C GLN A 188 4.82 5.81 4.52
N LEU A 189 3.79 5.79 3.66
CA LEU A 189 3.17 4.58 3.15
C LEU A 189 3.41 4.50 1.65
N LEU A 190 4.13 3.46 1.26
CA LEU A 190 4.47 3.18 -0.13
C LEU A 190 3.98 1.78 -0.49
N VAL A 191 3.45 1.62 -1.70
CA VAL A 191 3.26 0.29 -2.30
C VAL A 191 4.03 0.27 -3.60
N ARG A 192 5.02 -0.61 -3.71
CA ARG A 192 5.87 -0.77 -4.89
C ARG A 192 5.48 -2.02 -5.65
N ILE A 193 5.43 -1.90 -6.96
CA ILE A 193 5.20 -3.01 -7.90
C ILE A 193 6.36 -3.01 -8.89
N SER A 194 7.02 -4.16 -9.05
CA SER A 194 8.20 -4.30 -9.91
C SER A 194 8.29 -5.71 -10.50
N PRO A 195 9.01 -5.90 -11.61
CA PRO A 195 9.33 -7.24 -12.07
C PRO A 195 10.31 -7.91 -11.09
N PRO A 196 10.38 -9.25 -11.06
CA PRO A 196 11.37 -9.98 -10.26
C PRO A 196 12.83 -9.60 -10.56
N SER A 197 13.13 -9.06 -11.75
CA SER A 197 14.45 -8.55 -12.10
C SER A 197 14.78 -7.18 -11.48
N GLY A 198 13.76 -6.44 -11.02
CA GLY A 198 13.89 -5.12 -10.40
C GLY A 198 13.72 -5.12 -8.87
N ASP A 199 13.12 -6.16 -8.29
CA ASP A 199 13.05 -6.44 -6.85
C ASP A 199 13.13 -7.97 -6.69
N ASP A 200 14.15 -8.46 -6.00
CA ASP A 200 14.38 -9.89 -5.80
C ASP A 200 13.43 -10.53 -4.78
N GLY A 201 12.51 -9.74 -4.23
CA GLY A 201 11.48 -10.19 -3.30
C GLY A 201 12.03 -10.56 -1.94
N ARG A 202 13.26 -10.18 -1.58
CA ARG A 202 13.86 -10.54 -0.29
C ARG A 202 13.62 -9.48 0.77
N CYS A 203 13.76 -9.90 2.03
CA CYS A 203 13.91 -8.91 3.10
C CYS A 203 15.28 -8.24 2.99
N PRO A 204 15.37 -6.92 3.28
CA PRO A 204 16.65 -6.24 3.32
C PRO A 204 17.61 -6.97 4.26
N ALA A 205 18.88 -7.08 3.87
CA ALA A 205 19.89 -7.66 4.74
C ALA A 205 19.97 -6.86 6.04
N PRO A 206 20.12 -7.53 7.20
CA PRO A 206 20.37 -6.81 8.44
C PRO A 206 21.65 -5.98 8.31
N PRO A 207 21.73 -4.80 8.96
CA PRO A 207 22.91 -3.97 8.87
C PRO A 207 24.13 -4.77 9.36
N THR A 208 25.14 -4.92 8.50
CA THR A 208 26.42 -5.51 8.90
C THR A 208 27.01 -4.63 9.99
N ARG A 209 27.15 -5.15 11.22
CA ARG A 209 27.98 -4.50 12.24
C ARG A 209 29.38 -4.39 11.64
N LYS A 210 29.86 -3.18 11.35
CA LYS A 210 31.31 -2.98 11.27
C LYS A 210 31.87 -3.43 12.61
N ALA A 211 32.81 -4.37 12.61
CA ALA A 211 33.58 -4.70 13.79
C ALA A 211 34.21 -3.40 14.28
N VAL A 212 33.74 -2.91 15.42
CA VAL A 212 34.40 -1.81 16.12
C VAL A 212 35.78 -2.34 16.49
N GLY A 213 36.82 -1.69 15.95
CA GLY A 213 38.20 -2.14 16.08
C GLY A 213 38.58 -2.35 17.54
N ALA A 214 39.33 -3.43 17.77
CA ALA A 214 40.08 -3.60 19.00
C ALA A 214 41.06 -2.42 19.17
N PRO A 215 41.23 -1.87 20.38
CA PRO A 215 42.24 -0.85 20.63
C PRO A 215 43.64 -1.44 20.38
N GLN A 216 44.47 -0.71 19.64
CA GLN A 216 45.92 -0.91 19.60
C GLN A 216 46.54 -0.23 20.82
#